data_AF-A0A067MZP6-F1
#
_entry.id   AF-A0A067MZP6-F1
#
_cell.length_a   1.000
_cell.length_b   1.000
_cell.length_c   1.000
_cell.angle_alpha   90.00
_cell.angle_beta   90.00
_cell.angle_gamma   90.00
#
_symmetry.space_group_name_H-M   'P 1'
#
loop_
_entity.id
_entity.type
_entity.pdbx_description
1 polymer ?
#
loop_
_entity_poly.entity_id
_entity_poly.type
_entity_poly.pdbx_seq_one_letter_code
_entity_poly.pdbx_strand_id
1 'polypeptide(L)' 'WTPDSGATSHMTPHRHWFSNFRPLTLKIRLADNSFIESAGVGDIEFHPTI' A
#
# COMPACT_ATOMS: atom_id res chain seq x y z
N TRP A 1 -10.16 2.32 3.58
CA TRP A 1 -9.50 3.14 2.54
C TRP A 1 -9.87 4.59 2.82
N THR A 2 -8.90 5.46 3.02
CA THR A 2 -9.14 6.90 3.19
C THR A 2 -8.54 7.60 1.97
N PRO A 3 -9.33 8.33 1.18
CA PRO A 3 -8.79 9.05 0.03
C PRO A 3 -7.89 10.20 0.53
N ASP A 4 -6.63 10.18 0.10
CA ASP A 4 -5.64 11.21 0.37
C ASP A 4 -5.08 11.67 -0.98
N SER A 5 -5.45 12.89 -1.40
CA SER A 5 -4.99 13.46 -2.67
C SER A 5 -3.49 13.79 -2.68
N GLY A 6 -2.84 13.82 -1.51
CA GLY A 6 -1.40 13.99 -1.37
C GLY A 6 -0.60 12.69 -1.55
N ALA A 7 -1.25 11.53 -1.57
CA ALA A 7 -0.60 10.24 -1.68
C ALA A 7 -0.49 9.77 -3.14
N THR A 8 0.73 9.48 -3.60
CA THR A 8 0.97 8.87 -4.93
C THR A 8 0.76 7.35 -4.92
N SER A 9 0.56 6.73 -3.76
CA SER A 9 0.40 5.29 -3.61
C SER A 9 -0.43 4.96 -2.37
N HIS A 10 -1.16 3.84 -2.42
CA HIS A 10 -1.92 3.32 -1.29
C HIS A 10 -1.12 2.25 -0.54
N MET A 11 -1.29 2.17 0.78
CA MET A 11 -0.69 1.15 1.63
C MET A 11 -1.77 0.31 2.32
N THR A 12 -1.57 -1.00 2.43
CA THR A 12 -2.46 -1.92 3.16
C THR A 12 -1.65 -3.06 3.80
N PRO A 13 -2.02 -3.53 5.01
CA PRO A 13 -1.44 -4.74 5.58
C PRO A 13 -1.99 -6.03 4.94
N HIS A 14 -3.05 -5.95 4.14
CA HIS A 14 -3.74 -7.11 3.57
C HIS A 14 -3.07 -7.63 2.31
N ARG A 15 -1.97 -8.38 2.47
CA ARG A 15 -1.23 -8.98 1.34
C ARG A 15 -2.09 -9.85 0.42
N HIS A 16 -3.10 -10.53 0.96
CA HIS A 16 -3.97 -11.42 0.20
C HIS A 16 -5.00 -10.69 -0.69
N TRP A 17 -5.11 -9.36 -0.60
CA TRP A 17 -5.97 -8.57 -1.49
C TRP A 17 -5.34 -8.28 -2.85
N PHE A 18 -4.02 -8.45 -2.96
CA PHE A 18 -3.31 -8.20 -4.21
C PHE A 18 -3.49 -9.36 -5.17
N SER A 19 -3.88 -9.08 -6.41
CA SER A 19 -4.02 -10.09 -7.47
C SER A 19 -2.66 -10.52 -8.05
N ASN A 20 -1.66 -9.64 -7.97
CA ASN A 20 -0.34 -9.82 -8.59
C ASN A 20 0.81 -9.33 -7.66
N PHE A 21 0.72 -9.65 -6.37
CA PHE A 21 1.74 -9.27 -5.40
C PHE A 21 3.15 -9.66 -5.85
N ARG A 22 4.07 -8.69 -5.85
CA ARG A 22 5.50 -8.93 -6.06
C ARG A 22 6.33 -8.33 -4.93
N PRO A 23 7.39 -9.02 -4.46
CA PRO A 23 8.33 -8.46 -3.50
C PRO A 23 8.95 -7.16 -4.04
N LEU A 24 9.00 -6.15 -3.19
CA LEU A 24 9.62 -4.86 -3.46
C LEU A 24 9.89 -4.18 -2.11
N THR A 25 11.16 -3.97 -1.80
CA THR A 25 11.61 -3.34 -0.57
C THR A 25 11.95 -1.88 -0.83
N LEU A 26 11.13 -0.98 -0.31
CA LEU A 26 11.34 0.47 -0.31
C LEU A 26 11.35 0.97 1.13
N LYS A 27 12.19 1.96 1.42
CA LYS A 27 12.15 2.67 2.70
C LYS A 27 11.01 3.67 2.70
N ILE A 28 10.16 3.59 3.71
CA ILE A 28 9.03 4.49 3.92
C ILE A 28 9.30 5.26 5.21
N ARG A 29 9.36 6.59 5.11
CA ARG A 29 9.53 7.46 6.27
C ARG A 29 8.17 7.73 6.91
N LEU A 30 8.06 7.48 8.20
CA LEU A 30 6.87 7.77 8.99
C LEU A 30 6.90 9.22 9.52
N ALA A 31 5.76 9.69 10.01
CA ALA A 31 5.61 11.06 10.52
C ALA A 31 6.51 11.37 11.74
N ASP A 32 6.91 10.34 12.48
CA ASP A 32 7.82 10.42 13.62
C ASP A 32 9.32 10.38 13.23
N ASN A 33 9.62 10.53 11.93
CA ASN A 33 10.94 10.37 11.34
C ASN A 33 11.55 8.97 11.38
N SER A 34 10.85 7.97 11.92
CA SER A 34 11.29 6.58 11.81
C SER A 34 11.11 6.06 10.37
N PHE A 35 11.70 4.91 10.09
CA PHE A 35 11.61 4.25 8.78
C PHE A 35 11.10 2.82 8.94
N ILE A 36 10.25 2.41 8.01
CA ILE A 36 9.86 1.02 7.80
C ILE A 36 10.19 0.58 6.38
N GLU A 37 10.15 -0.71 6.13
CA GLU A 37 10.35 -1.30 4.81
C GLU A 37 9.05 -1.88 4.26
N SER A 38 8.77 -1.64 2.98
CA SER A 38 7.65 -2.31 2.30
C SER A 38 7.95 -3.79 2.09
N ALA A 39 6.92 -4.63 2.22
CA ALA A 39 7.01 -6.05 1.86
C ALA A 39 6.91 -6.27 0.34
N GLY A 40 6.18 -5.40 -0.36
CA GLY A 40 5.96 -5.51 -1.79
C GLY A 40 4.90 -4.56 -2.32
N VAL A 41 4.54 -4.76 -3.58
CA VAL A 41 3.55 -3.96 -4.30
C VAL A 41 2.69 -4.87 -5.18
N GLY A 42 1.49 -4.43 -5.50
CA GLY A 42 0.60 -5.06 -6.47
C GLY A 42 -0.66 -4.23 -6.67
N ASP A 43 -1.57 -4.78 -7.45
CA ASP A 43 -2.87 -4.22 -7.76
C ASP A 43 -3.95 -4.88 -6.91
N ILE A 44 -4.93 -4.07 -6.47
CA ILE A 44 -6.11 -4.53 -5.75
C ILE A 44 -7.31 -4.23 -6.63
N GLU A 45 -8.15 -5.23 -6.86
CA GLU A 45 -9.43 -5.05 -7.53
C GLU A 45 -10.48 -4.59 -6.51
N PHE A 46 -11.11 -3.45 -6.76
CA PHE A 46 -12.14 -2.90 -5.89
C PHE A 46 -13.50 -2.96 -6.61
N HIS A 47 -14.45 -3.69 -6.02
CA HIS A 47 -15.83 -3.75 -6.48
C HIS A 47 -16.72 -2.93 -5.55
N PRO A 48 -17.12 -1.71 -5.93
CA PRO A 48 -18.08 -0.96 -5.14
C PRO A 48 -19.45 -1.62 -5.22
N THR A 49 -20.02 -1.96 -4.06
CA THR A 49 -21.46 -2.23 -3.94
C THR A 49 -22.22 -0.92 -3.84
N ILE A 50 -23.28 -0.79 -4.65
CA ILE A 50 -24.23 0.33 -4.67
C ILE A 50 -25.25 0.14 -3.55
#